data_AF-A0A432GJE5-F1
#
_entry.id   AF-A0A432GJE5-F1
#
_cell.length_a   1.000
_cell.length_b   1.000
_cell.length_c   1.000
_cell.angle_alpha   90.00
_cell.angle_beta   90.00
_cell.angle_gamma   90.00
#
_symmetry.space_group_name_H-M   'P 1'
#
loop_
_entity.id
_entity.type
_entity.pdbx_description
1 polymer ?
#
loop_
_entity_poly.entity_id
_entity_poly.type
_entity_poly.pdbx_seq_one_letter_code
_entity_poly.pdbx_strand_id
1 'polypeptide(L)'
;MELSLGYYGALISDYPNSPYRSRSIFEASELLGKMGKDEEQKSLLLALKKSDDPYGEMAREKICHQLYIEDPVCGGVLFGELVGDEWVWFNNGDEKINSKYEGEIKNGVPNGKGILFFPDGEKLEVEFKDGYF
;
A
#
# COMPACT_ATOMS: atom_id res chain seq x y z
N MET A 1 10.30 21.51 -15.19
CA MET A 1 10.40 20.16 -14.60
C MET A 1 11.56 20.09 -13.61
N GLU A 2 12.77 20.51 -13.97
CA GLU A 2 13.91 20.55 -13.03
C GLU A 2 13.78 21.62 -11.94
N LEU A 3 13.32 22.84 -12.28
CA LEU A 3 13.08 23.91 -11.29
C LEU A 3 12.07 23.49 -10.20
N SER A 4 11.04 22.75 -10.57
CA SER A 4 10.05 22.21 -9.63
C SER A 4 10.63 21.09 -8.77
N LEU A 5 11.51 20.25 -9.31
CA LEU A 5 12.17 19.20 -8.53
C LEU A 5 13.15 19.80 -7.51
N GLY A 6 13.88 20.85 -7.88
CA GLY A 6 14.75 21.59 -6.96
C GLY A 6 13.97 22.24 -5.81
N TYR A 7 12.79 22.79 -6.09
CA TYR A 7 11.89 23.33 -5.07
C TYR A 7 11.46 22.27 -4.04
N TYR A 8 11.00 21.11 -4.50
CA TYR A 8 10.64 20.03 -3.59
C TYR A 8 11.84 19.46 -2.83
N GLY A 9 13.01 19.38 -3.48
CA GLY A 9 14.26 18.98 -2.83
C GLY A 9 14.57 19.84 -1.60
N ALA A 10 14.53 21.17 -1.76
CA ALA A 10 14.76 22.11 -0.65
C ALA A 10 13.71 21.96 0.46
N LEU A 11 12.43 21.78 0.11
CA LEU A 11 11.39 21.56 1.12
C LEU A 11 11.62 20.29 1.95
N ILE A 12 12.10 19.22 1.32
CA ILE A 12 12.35 17.94 1.97
C ILE A 12 13.60 17.99 2.87
N SER A 13 14.67 18.67 2.42
CA SER A 13 15.94 18.75 3.16
C SER A 13 15.90 19.76 4.29
N ASP A 14 15.38 20.96 4.02
CA ASP A 14 15.55 22.10 4.91
C ASP A 14 14.44 22.16 5.98
N TYR A 15 13.31 21.49 5.70
CA TYR A 15 12.13 21.48 6.57
C TYR A 15 11.62 20.06 6.86
N PRO A 16 12.43 19.19 7.50
CA PRO A 16 12.10 17.78 7.71
C PRO A 16 10.88 17.53 8.63
N ASN A 17 10.49 18.52 9.44
CA ASN A 17 9.30 18.45 10.31
C ASN A 17 8.10 19.21 9.75
N SER A 18 8.17 19.65 8.49
CA SER A 18 7.06 20.36 7.84
C SER A 18 5.84 19.45 7.70
N PRO A 19 4.61 19.95 7.98
CA PRO A 19 3.38 19.18 7.71
C PRO A 19 3.20 18.89 6.21
N TYR A 20 3.93 19.58 5.34
CA TYR A 20 3.90 19.39 3.89
C TYR A 20 4.94 18.39 3.39
N ARG A 21 5.78 17.82 4.27
CA ARG A 21 6.89 16.97 3.84
C ARG A 21 6.42 15.77 3.02
N SER A 22 5.39 15.06 3.47
CA SER A 22 4.87 13.89 2.75
C SER A 22 4.38 14.25 1.35
N ARG A 23 3.67 15.37 1.23
CA ARG A 23 3.26 15.94 -0.05
C ARG A 23 4.46 16.25 -0.93
N SER A 24 5.48 16.94 -0.40
CA SER A 24 6.66 17.33 -1.18
C SER A 24 7.42 16.11 -1.72
N ILE A 25 7.55 15.06 -0.92
CA ILE A 25 8.16 13.79 -1.35
C ILE A 25 7.35 13.16 -2.48
N PHE A 26 6.02 13.09 -2.33
CA PHE A 26 5.15 12.48 -3.33
C PHE A 26 5.18 13.25 -4.66
N GLU A 27 5.04 14.58 -4.63
CA GLU A 27 5.07 15.42 -5.84
C GLU A 27 6.44 15.36 -6.54
N ALA A 28 7.54 15.30 -5.77
CA ALA A 28 8.87 15.08 -6.33
C ALA A 28 8.97 13.72 -7.03
N SER A 29 8.38 12.66 -6.45
CA SER A 29 8.35 11.34 -7.06
C SER A 29 7.59 11.33 -8.40
N GLU A 30 6.48 12.08 -8.50
CA GLU A 30 5.70 12.19 -9.74
C GLU A 30 6.50 12.89 -10.85
N LEU A 31 7.30 13.89 -10.50
CA LEU A 31 8.20 14.54 -11.45
C LEU A 31 9.30 13.60 -11.93
N LEU A 32 9.89 12.83 -11.02
CA LEU A 32 10.93 11.84 -11.36
C LEU A 32 10.40 10.76 -12.30
N GLY A 33 9.19 10.24 -12.05
CA GLY A 33 8.54 9.28 -12.95
C GLY A 33 8.30 9.85 -14.35
N LYS A 34 7.87 11.11 -14.46
CA LYS A 34 7.74 11.80 -15.77
C LYS A 34 9.08 12.00 -16.50
N MET A 35 10.19 11.98 -15.76
CA MET A 35 11.55 12.09 -16.29
C MET A 35 12.19 10.72 -16.58
N GLY A 36 11.50 9.60 -16.31
CA GLY A 36 12.06 8.24 -16.44
C GLY A 36 13.14 7.92 -15.40
N LYS A 37 13.13 8.62 -14.26
CA LYS A 37 14.05 8.41 -13.14
C LYS A 37 13.41 7.44 -12.13
N ASP A 38 13.26 6.20 -12.55
CA ASP A 38 12.43 5.20 -11.84
C ASP A 38 13.02 4.82 -10.47
N GLU A 39 14.34 4.73 -10.34
CA GLU A 39 15.00 4.39 -9.07
C GLU A 39 14.89 5.52 -8.03
N GLU A 40 15.05 6.77 -8.46
CA GLU A 40 14.86 7.92 -7.57
C GLU A 40 13.39 8.10 -7.20
N GLN A 41 12.46 7.93 -8.15
CA GLN A 41 11.03 7.91 -7.87
C GLN A 41 10.71 6.85 -6.81
N LYS A 42 11.19 5.62 -7.01
CA LYS A 42 11.04 4.51 -6.09
C LYS A 42 11.56 4.83 -4.70
N SER A 43 12.76 5.39 -4.59
CA SER A 43 13.35 5.76 -3.30
C SER A 43 12.47 6.78 -2.54
N LEU A 44 11.86 7.74 -3.23
CA LEU A 44 10.97 8.71 -2.61
C LEU A 44 9.65 8.09 -2.16
N LEU A 45 9.03 7.25 -2.99
CA LEU A 45 7.79 6.55 -2.63
C LEU A 45 8.01 5.62 -1.42
N LEU A 46 9.14 4.91 -1.36
CA LEU A 46 9.48 4.05 -0.21
C LEU A 46 9.65 4.84 1.10
N ALA A 47 10.09 6.10 1.03
CA ALA A 47 10.18 6.98 2.20
C ALA A 47 8.81 7.33 2.80
N LEU A 48 7.72 7.19 2.03
CA LEU A 48 6.34 7.43 2.46
C LEU A 48 5.61 6.17 2.91
N LYS A 49 6.19 4.98 2.66
CA LYS A 49 5.52 3.68 2.86
C LYS A 49 4.91 3.50 4.25
N LYS A 50 5.60 3.95 5.30
CA LYS A 50 5.16 3.84 6.70
C LYS A 50 4.29 5.00 7.17
N SER A 51 4.02 5.99 6.32
CA SER A 51 3.16 7.10 6.69
C SER A 51 1.69 6.70 6.60
N ASP A 52 0.92 7.06 7.62
CA ASP A 52 -0.54 6.86 7.65
C ASP A 52 -1.31 8.05 7.04
N ASP A 53 -0.59 9.07 6.57
CA ASP A 53 -1.20 10.19 5.85
C ASP A 53 -1.60 9.80 4.40
N PRO A 54 -2.46 10.60 3.73
CA PRO A 54 -2.95 10.28 2.38
C PRO A 54 -1.83 10.05 1.34
N TYR A 55 -0.67 10.70 1.47
CA TYR A 55 0.45 10.52 0.55
C TYR A 55 1.19 9.20 0.80
N GLY A 56 1.16 8.70 2.04
CA GLY A 56 1.63 7.34 2.35
C GLY A 56 0.78 6.27 1.67
N GLU A 57 -0.54 6.44 1.68
CA GLU A 57 -1.49 5.56 0.98
C GLU A 57 -1.28 5.58 -0.54
N MET A 58 -1.27 6.78 -1.14
CA MET A 58 -1.01 6.95 -2.57
C MET A 58 0.37 6.38 -2.97
N ALA A 59 1.38 6.50 -2.10
CA ALA A 59 2.70 5.95 -2.38
C ALA A 59 2.71 4.43 -2.40
N ARG A 60 2.00 3.78 -1.46
CA ARG A 60 1.82 2.33 -1.45
C ARG A 60 1.10 1.86 -2.71
N GLU A 61 0.00 2.52 -3.09
CA GLU A 61 -0.71 2.18 -4.34
C GLU A 61 0.21 2.26 -5.57
N LYS A 62 1.03 3.32 -5.69
CA LYS A 62 1.98 3.46 -6.81
C LYS A 62 3.08 2.43 -6.79
N ILE A 63 3.65 2.12 -5.63
CA ILE A 63 4.67 1.08 -5.47
C ILE A 63 4.13 -0.26 -6.00
N CYS A 64 2.88 -0.57 -5.66
CA CYS A 64 2.20 -1.80 -6.05
C CYS A 64 1.92 -1.91 -7.55
N HIS A 65 1.43 -0.85 -8.18
CA HIS A 65 0.96 -0.91 -9.57
C HIS A 65 2.01 -0.50 -10.61
N GLN A 66 2.94 0.39 -10.25
CA GLN A 66 3.81 1.06 -11.23
C GLN A 66 5.25 0.54 -11.18
N LEU A 67 5.74 0.09 -10.03
CA LEU A 67 7.16 -0.24 -9.84
C LEU A 67 7.44 -1.75 -9.70
N TYR A 68 6.42 -2.62 -9.74
CA TYR A 68 6.53 -4.08 -9.63
C TYR A 68 7.51 -4.53 -8.52
N ILE A 69 7.46 -3.83 -7.38
CA ILE A 69 8.18 -4.27 -6.20
C ILE A 69 7.25 -5.25 -5.51
N GLU A 70 7.70 -6.49 -5.28
CA GLU A 70 7.06 -7.43 -4.35
C GLU A 70 7.18 -6.86 -2.92
N ASP A 71 6.46 -5.80 -2.62
CA ASP A 71 6.40 -5.19 -1.30
C ASP A 71 5.07 -5.56 -0.61
N PRO A 72 5.05 -5.98 0.67
CA PRO A 72 3.92 -6.67 1.33
C PRO A 72 2.60 -5.92 1.48
N VAL A 73 2.54 -4.65 1.08
CA VAL A 73 1.55 -3.70 1.59
C VAL A 73 0.75 -3.14 0.42
N CYS A 74 0.35 -4.01 -0.49
CA CYS A 74 -0.64 -3.66 -1.49
C CYS A 74 -2.00 -3.91 -0.87
N GLY A 75 -2.68 -2.82 -0.49
CA GLY A 75 -4.08 -2.88 -0.11
C GLY A 75 -4.87 -3.53 -1.24
N GLY A 76 -5.68 -4.52 -0.93
CA GLY A 76 -6.54 -5.15 -1.92
C GLY A 76 -7.59 -6.02 -1.27
N VAL A 77 -8.36 -6.71 -2.11
CA VAL A 77 -9.45 -7.57 -1.68
C VAL A 77 -9.10 -9.02 -1.99
N LEU A 78 -9.19 -9.87 -0.97
CA LEU A 78 -9.17 -11.32 -1.13
C LEU A 78 -10.45 -11.90 -0.56
N PHE A 79 -10.82 -13.05 -1.08
CA PHE A 79 -11.87 -13.89 -0.55
C PHE A 79 -11.23 -15.13 0.03
N GLY A 80 -11.71 -15.56 1.18
CA GLY A 80 -11.17 -16.65 1.96
C GLY A 80 -12.26 -17.67 2.31
N GLU A 81 -11.88 -18.94 2.26
CA GLU A 81 -12.68 -20.03 2.80
C GLU A 81 -11.80 -20.87 3.74
N LEU A 82 -12.34 -21.20 4.92
CA LEU A 82 -11.68 -22.09 5.86
C LEU A 82 -11.98 -23.53 5.46
N VAL A 83 -10.99 -24.23 4.90
CA VAL A 83 -11.10 -25.62 4.46
C VAL A 83 -10.33 -26.50 5.45
N GLY A 84 -11.07 -27.14 6.36
CA GLY A 84 -10.45 -27.84 7.50
C GLY A 84 -9.88 -26.82 8.49
N ASP A 85 -8.56 -26.85 8.67
CA ASP A 85 -7.83 -25.93 9.57
C ASP A 85 -7.01 -24.86 8.80
N GLU A 86 -7.18 -24.77 7.48
CA GLU A 86 -6.41 -23.87 6.61
C GLU A 86 -7.30 -22.87 5.88
N TRP A 87 -6.86 -21.60 5.85
CA TRP A 87 -7.47 -20.57 5.04
C TRP A 87 -6.97 -20.65 3.61
N VAL A 88 -7.90 -20.81 2.67
CA VAL A 88 -7.63 -20.77 1.24
C VAL A 88 -8.07 -19.41 0.70
N TRP A 89 -7.12 -18.63 0.18
CA TRP A 89 -7.33 -17.28 -0.32
C TRP A 89 -7.38 -17.21 -1.85
N PHE A 90 -8.26 -16.37 -2.40
CA PHE A 90 -8.45 -16.19 -3.83
C PHE A 90 -8.95 -14.78 -4.17
N ASN A 91 -8.68 -14.31 -5.39
CA ASN A 91 -8.95 -12.91 -5.78
C ASN A 91 -10.44 -12.61 -6.08
N ASN A 92 -11.24 -13.62 -6.39
CA ASN A 92 -12.64 -13.46 -6.79
C ASN A 92 -13.55 -14.40 -5.99
N GLY A 93 -14.48 -13.86 -5.22
CA GLY A 93 -15.44 -14.64 -4.44
C GLY A 93 -16.82 -13.98 -4.37
N ASP A 94 -17.72 -14.63 -3.66
CA ASP A 94 -19.04 -14.10 -3.34
C ASP A 94 -19.08 -13.74 -1.85
N GLU A 95 -19.28 -12.46 -1.52
CA GLU A 95 -19.35 -12.00 -0.13
C GLU A 95 -20.48 -12.68 0.68
N LYS A 96 -21.45 -13.31 0.01
CA LYS A 96 -22.52 -14.08 0.66
C LYS A 96 -22.11 -15.51 1.02
N ILE A 97 -20.98 -15.98 0.52
CA ILE A 97 -20.50 -17.36 0.67
C ILE A 97 -19.12 -17.39 1.32
N ASN A 98 -18.23 -16.49 0.91
CA ASN A 98 -16.82 -16.43 1.31
C ASN A 98 -16.58 -15.25 2.26
N SER A 99 -15.65 -15.41 3.19
CA SER A 99 -15.16 -14.27 3.97
C SER A 99 -14.36 -13.35 3.06
N LYS A 100 -14.57 -12.04 3.17
CA LYS A 100 -13.80 -11.03 2.43
C LYS A 100 -12.75 -10.40 3.33
N TYR A 101 -11.52 -10.37 2.90
CA TYR A 101 -10.44 -9.60 3.51
C TYR A 101 -10.18 -8.35 2.67
N GLU A 102 -10.22 -7.18 3.31
CA GLU A 102 -9.77 -5.91 2.73
C GLU A 102 -8.58 -5.42 3.54
N GLY A 103 -7.38 -5.42 2.93
CA GLY A 103 -6.17 -5.06 3.66
C GLY A 103 -4.88 -5.36 2.91
N GLU A 104 -3.79 -5.39 3.64
CA GLU A 104 -2.44 -5.64 3.12
C GLU A 104 -2.31 -7.07 2.57
N ILE A 105 -1.93 -7.21 1.30
CA ILE A 105 -1.74 -8.50 0.64
C ILE A 105 -0.31 -8.64 0.16
N LYS A 106 0.28 -9.80 0.44
CA LYS A 106 1.59 -10.21 -0.06
C LYS A 106 1.50 -11.60 -0.66
N ASN A 107 2.06 -11.78 -1.85
CA ASN A 107 2.15 -13.09 -2.52
C ASN A 107 0.77 -13.80 -2.66
N GLY A 108 -0.29 -13.02 -2.87
CA GLY A 108 -1.66 -13.55 -3.03
C GLY A 108 -2.36 -13.97 -1.74
N VAL A 109 -1.79 -13.67 -0.56
CA VAL A 109 -2.42 -13.92 0.74
C VAL A 109 -2.41 -12.67 1.63
N PRO A 110 -3.33 -12.55 2.59
CA PRO A 110 -3.30 -11.48 3.58
C PRO A 110 -1.97 -11.44 4.36
N ASN A 111 -1.39 -10.24 4.52
CA ASN A 111 -0.09 -10.02 5.14
C ASN A 111 0.03 -8.57 5.65
N GLY A 112 -0.48 -8.33 6.84
CA GLY A 112 -0.53 -7.03 7.49
C GLY A 112 -1.95 -6.71 7.96
N LYS A 113 -2.22 -5.43 8.18
CA LYS A 113 -3.50 -4.99 8.76
C LYS A 113 -4.62 -5.01 7.71
N GLY A 114 -5.81 -5.37 8.16
CA GLY A 114 -7.01 -5.30 7.33
C GLY A 114 -8.27 -5.55 8.13
N ILE A 115 -9.38 -5.61 7.40
CA ILE A 115 -10.70 -5.93 7.92
C ILE A 115 -11.16 -7.23 7.27
N LEU A 116 -11.51 -8.21 8.10
CA LEU A 116 -12.15 -9.44 7.68
C LEU A 116 -13.66 -9.29 7.84
N PHE A 117 -14.40 -9.50 6.76
CA PHE A 117 -15.85 -9.50 6.70
C PHE A 117 -16.32 -10.94 6.55
N PHE A 118 -17.25 -11.36 7.40
CA PHE A 118 -17.85 -12.68 7.33
C PHE A 118 -19.19 -12.64 6.57
N PRO A 119 -19.62 -13.76 5.96
CA PRO A 119 -20.90 -13.81 5.23
C PRO A 119 -22.14 -13.48 6.07
N ASP A 120 -22.05 -13.59 7.40
CA ASP A 120 -23.11 -13.20 8.34
C ASP A 120 -23.17 -11.69 8.63
N GLY A 121 -22.22 -10.92 8.08
CA GLY A 121 -22.10 -9.48 8.24
C GLY A 121 -21.22 -9.05 9.41
N GLU A 122 -20.62 -9.98 10.16
CA GLU A 122 -19.61 -9.63 11.17
C GLU A 122 -18.36 -9.06 10.49
N LYS A 123 -17.71 -8.10 11.16
CA LYS A 123 -16.44 -7.52 10.72
C LYS A 123 -15.44 -7.52 11.86
N LEU A 124 -14.18 -7.84 11.54
CA LEU A 124 -13.11 -7.94 12.51
C LEU A 124 -11.84 -7.25 11.99
N GLU A 125 -11.26 -6.36 12.79
CA GLU A 125 -9.93 -5.80 12.52
C GLU A 125 -8.88 -6.84 12.87
N VAL A 126 -8.06 -7.20 11.88
CA VAL A 126 -7.11 -8.32 11.95
C VAL A 126 -5.75 -7.87 11.45
N GLU A 127 -4.69 -8.48 12.00
CA GLU A 127 -3.34 -8.36 11.47
C GLU A 127 -2.87 -9.75 11.05
N PHE A 128 -2.80 -9.96 9.73
CA PHE A 128 -2.38 -11.22 9.15
C PHE A 128 -0.87 -11.29 8.99
N LYS A 129 -0.32 -12.51 9.04
CA LYS A 129 1.05 -12.82 8.63
C LYS A 129 1.04 -14.09 7.79
N ASP A 130 1.46 -13.96 6.54
CA ASP A 130 1.57 -15.06 5.57
C ASP A 130 0.27 -15.88 5.44
N GLY A 131 -0.89 -15.22 5.52
CA GLY A 131 -2.22 -15.83 5.39
C GLY A 131 -2.89 -16.29 6.69
N TYR A 132 -2.24 -16.11 7.86
CA TYR A 132 -2.74 -16.51 9.18
C TYR A 132 -2.86 -15.32 10.14
N PHE A 133 -3.82 -15.33 11.08
CA PHE A 133 -4.04 -14.28 12.09
C PHE A 133 -4.46 -14.89 13.44
#